data_AF-A0A9D3VMZ5-F1
#
_entry.id   AF-A0A9D3VMZ5-F1
#
_cell.length_a   1.000
_cell.length_b   1.000
_cell.length_c   1.000
_cell.angle_alpha   90.00
_cell.angle_beta   90.00
_cell.angle_gamma   90.00
#
_symmetry.space_group_name_H-M   'P 1'
#
loop_
_entity.id
_entity.type
_entity.pdbx_description
1 polymer ?
#
loop_
_entity_poly.entity_id
_entity_poly.type
_entity_poly.pdbx_seq_one_letter_code
_entity_poly.pdbx_strand_id
1 'polypeptide(L)'
;MFSKYGIVFIFTCMEMKDGEQPDYANCSPEGLVRQVKMATKTAQVELAVENALERYDAGGYAQKKSRILALNHESPSYSRRN
;
A
#
# COMPACT_ATOMS: atom_id res chain seq x y z
N MET A 1 -15.79 -7.61 5.83
CA MET A 1 -15.73 -6.89 7.13
C MET A 1 -15.63 -5.39 6.91
N PHE A 2 -14.55 -4.86 6.36
CA PHE A 2 -14.32 -3.41 6.24
C PHE A 2 -15.28 -2.66 5.30
N SER A 3 -15.56 -3.22 4.13
CA SER A 3 -16.52 -2.64 3.17
C SER A 3 -17.93 -2.48 3.75
N LYS A 4 -18.37 -3.40 4.61
CA LYS A 4 -19.67 -3.34 5.30
C LYS A 4 -19.84 -2.08 6.16
N TYR A 5 -18.75 -1.59 6.74
CA TYR A 5 -18.76 -0.44 7.65
C TYR A 5 -18.22 0.84 7.01
N GLY A 6 -17.91 0.83 5.70
CA GLY A 6 -17.41 2.00 4.98
C GLY A 6 -16.08 2.55 5.52
N ILE A 7 -15.26 1.70 6.13
CA ILE A 7 -13.97 2.13 6.69
C ILE A 7 -12.89 2.22 5.60
N VAL A 8 -11.91 3.09 5.83
CA VAL A 8 -10.67 3.15 5.06
C VAL A 8 -9.66 2.19 5.68
N PHE A 9 -9.06 1.31 4.88
CA PHE A 9 -7.97 0.45 5.33
C PHE A 9 -6.64 1.19 5.20
N ILE A 10 -5.97 1.43 6.32
CA ILE A 10 -4.64 2.06 6.35
C ILE A 10 -3.59 0.96 6.40
N PHE A 11 -2.68 0.95 5.44
CA PHE A 11 -1.60 -0.03 5.35
C PHE A 11 -0.22 0.63 5.41
N THR A 12 0.76 -0.06 5.98
CA THR A 12 2.12 0.45 6.19
C THR A 12 3.15 -0.25 5.27
N CYS A 13 4.45 0.02 5.42
CA CYS A 13 5.56 -0.56 4.65
C CYS A 13 5.72 -0.07 3.19
N MET A 14 5.11 1.07 2.82
CA MET A 14 5.16 1.53 1.42
C MET A 14 6.55 1.95 0.93
N GLU A 15 7.46 2.27 1.84
CA GLU A 15 8.83 2.67 1.57
C GLU A 15 9.81 1.48 1.45
N MET A 16 9.44 0.29 1.97
CA MET A 16 10.35 -0.84 2.11
C MET A 16 10.52 -1.62 0.79
N LYS A 17 11.73 -2.12 0.51
CA LYS A 17 12.02 -3.05 -0.59
C LYS A 17 12.47 -4.40 -0.08
N ASP A 18 12.21 -5.45 -0.85
CA ASP A 18 12.62 -6.82 -0.51
C ASP A 18 14.14 -6.93 -0.41
N GLY A 19 14.87 -6.34 -1.37
CA GLY A 19 16.34 -6.36 -1.39
C GLY A 19 17.04 -5.53 -0.29
N GLU A 20 16.27 -4.84 0.56
CA GLU A 20 16.79 -4.14 1.74
C GLU A 20 16.53 -4.91 3.04
N GLN A 21 15.82 -6.04 2.97
CA GLN A 21 15.51 -6.86 4.13
C GLN A 21 16.57 -7.95 4.33
N PRO A 22 16.88 -8.32 5.57
CA PRO A 22 17.82 -9.40 5.81
C PRO A 22 17.21 -10.75 5.41
N ASP A 23 18.01 -11.61 4.78
CA ASP A 23 17.57 -12.90 4.25
C ASP A 23 16.88 -13.79 5.30
N TYR A 24 17.37 -13.77 6.55
CA TYR A 24 16.82 -14.60 7.62
C TYR A 24 15.39 -14.19 8.05
N ALA A 25 14.93 -12.99 7.68
CA ALA A 25 13.60 -12.52 8.03
C ALA A 25 12.51 -13.15 7.16
N ASN A 26 12.87 -13.75 6.02
CA ASN A 26 11.93 -14.38 5.07
C ASN A 26 10.72 -13.50 4.76
N CYS A 27 10.92 -12.19 4.63
CA CYS A 27 9.85 -11.22 4.41
C CYS A 27 9.90 -10.65 2.99
N SER A 28 8.73 -10.26 2.49
CA SER A 28 8.58 -9.60 1.19
C SER A 28 7.60 -8.43 1.33
N PRO A 29 8.08 -7.23 1.76
CA PRO A 29 7.26 -6.03 1.76
C PRO A 29 6.61 -5.73 0.40
N GLU A 30 7.30 -5.98 -0.71
CA GLU A 30 6.76 -5.81 -2.07
C GLU A 30 5.63 -6.78 -2.38
N GLY A 31 5.82 -8.06 -2.03
CA GLY A 31 4.80 -9.08 -2.16
C GLY A 31 3.56 -8.76 -1.31
N LEU A 32 3.77 -8.30 -0.08
CA LEU A 32 2.68 -7.95 0.83
C LEU A 32 1.89 -6.72 0.33
N VAL A 33 2.57 -5.67 -0.13
CA VAL A 33 1.92 -4.49 -0.76
C VAL A 33 1.04 -4.92 -1.94
N ARG A 34 1.55 -5.83 -2.79
CA ARG A 34 0.78 -6.35 -3.92
C ARG A 34 -0.47 -7.11 -3.46
N GLN A 35 -0.35 -7.96 -2.46
CA GLN A 35 -1.47 -8.73 -1.91
C GLN A 35 -2.54 -7.80 -1.32
N VAL A 36 -2.13 -6.81 -0.51
CA VAL A 36 -3.03 -5.84 0.09
C VAL A 36 -3.76 -5.03 -0.98
N LYS A 37 -3.05 -4.50 -1.97
CA LYS A 37 -3.65 -3.76 -3.10
C LYS A 37 -4.72 -4.59 -3.81
N MET A 38 -4.42 -5.86 -4.09
CA MET A 38 -5.38 -6.76 -4.73
C MET A 38 -6.60 -7.01 -3.82
N ALA A 39 -6.37 -7.30 -2.54
CA ALA A 39 -7.43 -7.60 -1.59
C ALA A 39 -8.38 -6.40 -1.38
N THR A 40 -7.85 -5.19 -1.20
CA THR A 40 -8.68 -3.99 -1.03
C THR A 40 -9.45 -3.63 -2.30
N LYS A 41 -8.82 -3.78 -3.47
CA LYS A 41 -9.49 -3.62 -4.77
C LYS A 41 -10.65 -4.61 -4.93
N THR A 42 -10.42 -5.90 -4.68
CA THR A 42 -11.46 -6.94 -4.76
C THR A 42 -12.57 -6.71 -3.74
N ALA A 43 -12.24 -6.28 -2.53
CA ALA A 43 -13.21 -6.03 -1.47
C ALA A 43 -13.93 -4.67 -1.60
N GLN A 44 -13.54 -3.83 -2.58
CA GLN A 44 -14.02 -2.46 -2.75
C GLN A 44 -13.85 -1.61 -1.48
N VAL A 45 -12.68 -1.72 -0.86
CA VAL A 45 -12.30 -0.97 0.34
C VAL A 45 -11.27 0.10 -0.06
N GLU A 46 -11.47 1.33 0.39
CA GLU A 46 -10.51 2.39 0.18
C GLU A 46 -9.20 2.08 0.92
N LEU A 47 -8.07 2.30 0.26
CA LEU A 47 -6.74 2.02 0.78
C LEU A 47 -5.98 3.34 0.95
N ALA A 48 -5.67 3.68 2.19
CA ALA A 48 -4.69 4.71 2.53
C ALA A 48 -3.37 4.04 2.96
N VAL A 49 -2.26 4.77 2.83
CA VAL A 49 -0.94 4.16 3.00
C VAL A 49 0.08 5.03 3.72
N GLU A 50 0.95 4.40 4.51
CA GLU A 50 1.97 5.06 5.34
C GLU A 50 3.31 4.33 5.30
N ASN A 51 4.33 4.92 5.91
CA ASN A 51 5.63 4.26 6.09
C ASN A 51 5.58 3.36 7.32
N ALA A 52 6.42 2.32 7.35
CA ALA A 52 6.61 1.51 8.56
C ALA A 52 7.70 2.09 9.46
N LEU A 53 8.77 2.56 8.84
CA LEU A 53 9.93 3.12 9.52
C LEU A 53 10.12 4.59 9.16
N GLU A 54 10.80 5.30 10.05
CA GLU A 54 11.34 6.62 9.74
C GLU A 54 12.36 6.50 8.61
N ARG A 55 12.07 7.15 7.48
CA ARG A 55 12.90 7.05 6.30
C ARG A 55 12.89 8.36 5.52
N TYR A 56 14.07 8.96 5.41
CA TYR A 56 14.26 10.32 4.89
C TYR A 56 15.15 10.38 3.65
N ASP A 57 15.57 9.22 3.13
CA ASP A 57 16.36 9.13 1.91
C ASP A 57 15.50 9.17 0.63
N ALA A 58 16.12 9.57 -0.48
CA ALA A 58 15.45 9.67 -1.77
C ALA A 58 14.95 8.31 -2.29
N GLY A 59 15.61 7.21 -1.92
CA GLY A 59 15.23 5.85 -2.34
C GLY A 59 13.90 5.43 -1.72
N GLY A 60 13.74 5.62 -0.41
CA GLY A 60 12.48 5.37 0.31
C GLY A 60 11.33 6.23 -0.23
N TYR A 61 11.58 7.53 -0.46
CA TYR A 61 10.58 8.42 -1.05
C TYR A 61 10.16 7.99 -2.47
N ALA A 62 11.13 7.66 -3.33
CA ALA A 62 10.86 7.22 -4.69
C ALA A 62 10.05 5.91 -4.73
N GLN A 63 10.37 4.96 -3.83
CA GLN A 63 9.64 3.69 -3.71
C GLN A 63 8.18 3.91 -3.29
N LYS A 64 7.95 4.74 -2.28
CA LYS A 64 6.59 5.08 -1.86
C LYS A 64 5.82 5.77 -2.97
N LYS A 65 6.43 6.75 -3.64
CA LYS A 65 5.82 7.52 -4.73
C LYS A 65 5.40 6.63 -5.89
N SER A 66 6.26 5.70 -6.33
CA SER A 66 5.95 4.81 -7.46
C SER A 66 4.74 3.90 -7.14
N ARG A 67 4.66 3.40 -5.92
CA ARG A 67 3.55 2.55 -5.47
C ARG A 67 2.24 3.32 -5.34
N ILE A 68 2.25 4.53 -4.78
CA ILE A 68 1.05 5.38 -4.70
C ILE A 68 0.53 5.71 -6.10
N LEU A 69 1.41 6.04 -7.05
CA LEU A 69 1.01 6.29 -8.44
C LEU A 69 0.36 5.04 -9.06
N ALA A 70 0.88 3.84 -8.76
CA ALA A 70 0.30 2.59 -9.21
C ALA A 70 -1.07 2.28 -8.56
N LEU A 71 -1.38 2.82 -7.37
CA LEU A 71 -2.71 2.72 -6.76
C LEU A 71 -3.73 3.61 -7.50
N ASN A 72 -3.32 4.83 -7.86
CA ASN A 72 -4.20 5.81 -8.48
C ASN A 72 -4.55 5.48 -9.94
N HIS A 73 -3.64 4.87 -10.69
CA HIS A 73 -3.88 4.49 -12.08
C HIS A 73 -4.88 3.32 -12.25
N GLU A 74 -5.21 2.61 -11.17
CA GLU A 74 -6.09 1.43 -11.21
C GLU A 74 -7.46 1.64 -10.55
N SER A 75 -7.71 2.84 -10.01
CA SER A 75 -8.95 3.16 -9.32
C SER A 75 -9.89 3.88 -10.29
N PRO A 76 -11.01 3.27 -10.75
CA PRO A 76 -12.08 4.05 -11.34
C PRO A 76 -12.56 5.02 -10.27
N SER A 77 -12.60 6.31 -10.60
CA SER A 77 -13.14 7.37 -9.77
C SER A 77 -14.49 6.97 -9.20
N TYR A 78 -14.51 6.49 -7.96
CA TYR A 78 -15.76 6.32 -7.24
C TYR A 78 -16.20 7.72 -6.79
N SER A 79 -17.11 8.26 -7.59
CA SER A 79 -18.08 9.30 -7.26
C SER A 79 -18.26 9.49 -5.76
N ARG A 80 -18.15 10.75 -5.31
CA ARG A 80 -18.63 11.22 -4.02
C ARG A 80 -19.97 10.54 -3.71
N ARG A 81 -20.04 9.80 -2.60
CA ARG A 81 -21.32 9.37 -2.03
C ARG A 81 -21.94 10.60 -1.37
N ASN A 82 -23.18 10.89 -1.75
CA ASN A 82 -24.06 11.91 -1.17
C ASN A 82 -24.24 11.71 0.34
#